data_AF-A0A843IH07-F1
#
_entry.id   AF-A0A843IH07-F1
#
_cell.length_a   1.000
_cell.length_b   1.000
_cell.length_c   1.000
_cell.angle_alpha   90.00
_cell.angle_beta   90.00
_cell.angle_gamma   90.00
#
_symmetry.space_group_name_H-M   'P 1'
#
loop_
_entity.id
_entity.type
_entity.pdbx_description
1 polymer ?
#
loop_
_entity_poly.entity_id
_entity_poly.type
_entity_poly.pdbx_seq_one_letter_code
_entity_poly.pdbx_strand_id
1 'polypeptide(L)'
;PAMGISQLPERLQKHSLLENILFDGAVVSVVPPEGKETVANEMEGELVTAGIKLGAKWTDVDYRNPCVSLDFGSTLAGRIVNDNEPYANTVGNFLGLAGVVSDSLARGSGKIDKKNGAALDLYNEKDAKKGDKKKAEANALEAHKLINIQKVPMDVDRFGTVPVNPVAADAAGTTLIGCDVGFNGDKLPELMELGAQFYDEDGVGTLLSTLDYVSTNIVTRVLDVAFKENVIVPGSALGITGRAGITGRKPELILEAVQDKFENVVFVEDGLALGSAIMARCMNSMGTPKVPIGGKQGGRCILKDRMKMAGGKFA
;
A
#
# COMPACT_ATOMS: atom_id res chain seq x y z
N PRO A 1 -27.79 16.87 4.13
CA PRO A 1 -28.80 15.87 3.69
C PRO A 1 -28.13 14.51 3.45
N ALA A 2 -28.64 13.43 4.03
CA ALA A 2 -28.19 12.08 3.65
C ALA A 2 -28.48 11.87 2.15
N MET A 3 -27.52 11.32 1.39
CA MET A 3 -27.71 11.04 -0.03
C MET A 3 -28.88 10.07 -0.21
N GLY A 4 -29.95 10.53 -0.85
CA GLY A 4 -31.10 9.71 -1.21
C GLY A 4 -30.92 9.10 -2.60
N ILE A 5 -31.57 7.97 -2.87
CA ILE A 5 -31.50 7.28 -4.17
C ILE A 5 -31.89 8.20 -5.35
N SER A 6 -32.82 9.12 -5.15
CA SER A 6 -33.29 10.09 -6.15
C SER A 6 -32.22 11.10 -6.60
N GLN A 7 -31.13 11.24 -5.83
CA GLN A 7 -30.01 12.11 -6.19
C GLN A 7 -29.01 11.43 -7.13
N LEU A 8 -29.13 10.12 -7.34
CA LEU A 8 -28.32 9.39 -8.32
C LEU A 8 -28.92 9.52 -9.72
N PRO A 9 -28.08 9.50 -10.79
CA PRO A 9 -28.56 9.37 -12.15
C PRO A 9 -29.51 8.18 -12.28
N GLU A 10 -30.63 8.35 -12.99
CA GLU A 10 -31.71 7.34 -13.10
C GLU A 10 -31.17 5.94 -13.44
N ARG A 11 -30.21 5.87 -14.37
CA ARG A 11 -29.56 4.61 -14.79
C ARG A 11 -28.86 3.84 -13.65
N LEU A 12 -28.44 4.53 -12.59
CA LEU A 12 -27.71 3.97 -11.45
C LEU A 12 -28.60 3.64 -10.25
N GLN A 13 -29.80 4.22 -10.17
CA GLN A 13 -30.70 4.06 -9.01
C GLN A 13 -30.98 2.58 -8.71
N LYS A 14 -31.31 1.79 -9.75
CA LYS A 14 -31.57 0.33 -9.62
C LYS A 14 -30.39 -0.51 -9.12
N HIS A 15 -29.18 0.05 -9.10
CA HIS A 15 -27.96 -0.62 -8.65
C HIS A 15 -27.55 -0.22 -7.23
N SER A 16 -28.21 0.78 -6.65
CA SER A 16 -27.94 1.27 -5.31
C SER A 16 -28.78 0.54 -4.26
N LEU A 17 -28.19 0.29 -3.11
CA LEU A 17 -28.86 -0.26 -1.93
C LEU A 17 -29.13 0.82 -0.87
N LEU A 18 -29.12 2.11 -1.23
CA LEU A 18 -29.32 3.22 -0.28
C LEU A 18 -30.66 3.16 0.47
N GLU A 19 -31.69 2.55 -0.11
CA GLU A 19 -32.98 2.31 0.57
C GLU A 19 -32.91 1.21 1.64
N ASN A 20 -31.91 0.31 1.55
CA ASN A 20 -31.72 -0.80 2.46
C ASN A 20 -30.65 -0.52 3.52
N ILE A 21 -29.59 0.21 3.15
CA ILE A 21 -28.44 0.49 3.99
C ILE A 21 -27.78 1.82 3.63
N LEU A 22 -27.58 2.65 4.66
CA LEU A 22 -26.84 3.90 4.55
C LEU A 22 -25.33 3.67 4.61
N PHE A 23 -24.57 4.56 4.00
CA PHE A 23 -23.12 4.57 4.13
C PHE A 23 -22.73 4.98 5.56
N ASP A 24 -21.95 4.12 6.22
CA ASP A 24 -21.54 4.23 7.61
C ASP A 24 -20.05 4.54 7.76
N GLY A 25 -19.43 5.05 6.70
CA GLY A 25 -17.99 5.34 6.66
C GLY A 25 -17.12 4.14 6.29
N ALA A 26 -17.63 2.91 6.41
CA ALA A 26 -16.85 1.71 6.10
C ALA A 26 -16.68 1.52 4.59
N VAL A 27 -15.43 1.42 4.14
CA VAL A 27 -15.07 1.18 2.73
C VAL A 27 -14.56 -0.25 2.60
N VAL A 28 -15.11 -0.99 1.64
CA VAL A 28 -14.78 -2.41 1.38
C VAL A 28 -14.72 -3.27 2.65
N SER A 29 -15.70 -3.08 3.54
CA SER A 29 -15.86 -3.72 4.85
C SER A 29 -14.73 -3.49 5.86
N VAL A 30 -14.07 -2.34 5.77
CA VAL A 30 -13.08 -1.89 6.75
C VAL A 30 -13.59 -0.60 7.34
N VAL A 31 -13.68 -0.52 8.67
CA VAL A 31 -14.00 0.73 9.34
C VAL A 31 -12.75 1.63 9.38
N PRO A 32 -12.92 2.94 9.20
CA PRO A 32 -11.83 3.87 9.41
C PRO A 32 -11.41 3.87 10.90
N PRO A 33 -10.14 4.19 11.22
CA PRO A 33 -9.72 4.40 12.61
C PRO A 33 -10.62 5.42 13.32
N GLU A 34 -10.94 5.15 14.58
CA GLU A 34 -11.74 6.08 15.38
C GLU A 34 -10.87 7.22 15.95
N GLY A 35 -11.42 8.43 16.00
CA GLY A 35 -10.81 9.56 16.70
C GLY A 35 -10.08 10.55 15.79
N LYS A 36 -8.97 11.10 16.28
CA LYS A 36 -8.20 12.14 15.59
C LYS A 36 -7.34 11.49 14.49
N GLU A 37 -7.25 12.15 13.35
CA GLU A 37 -6.37 11.76 12.23
C GLU A 37 -4.97 11.39 12.75
N THR A 38 -4.54 10.18 12.40
CA THR A 38 -3.34 9.53 12.95
C THR A 38 -2.13 9.71 12.04
N VAL A 39 -2.36 9.80 10.74
CA VAL A 39 -1.33 10.00 9.71
C VAL A 39 -1.93 10.73 8.51
N ALA A 40 -1.18 11.64 7.89
CA ALA A 40 -1.68 12.45 6.77
C ALA A 40 -2.02 11.64 5.49
N ASN A 41 -1.52 10.41 5.37
CA ASN A 41 -1.79 9.51 4.22
C ASN A 41 -2.79 8.38 4.57
N GLU A 42 -3.58 8.52 5.65
CA GLU A 42 -4.53 7.49 6.09
C GLU A 42 -5.56 7.15 5.00
N MET A 43 -6.09 8.19 4.34
CA MET A 43 -7.03 8.04 3.22
C MET A 43 -6.39 7.33 2.02
N GLU A 44 -5.10 7.55 1.77
CA GLU A 44 -4.36 6.87 0.71
C GLU A 44 -4.32 5.37 0.98
N GLY A 45 -4.00 4.94 2.20
CA GLY A 45 -4.02 3.53 2.60
C GLY A 45 -5.39 2.86 2.44
N GLU A 46 -6.47 3.60 2.69
CA GLU A 46 -7.84 3.14 2.46
C GLU A 46 -8.14 2.90 0.97
N LEU A 47 -7.84 3.89 0.13
CA LEU A 47 -8.03 3.81 -1.31
C LEU A 47 -7.19 2.69 -1.90
N VAL A 48 -5.93 2.56 -1.50
CA VAL A 48 -5.03 1.47 -1.91
C VAL A 48 -5.63 0.11 -1.63
N THR A 49 -6.10 -0.11 -0.40
CA THR A 49 -6.74 -1.38 -0.02
C THR A 49 -7.98 -1.67 -0.85
N ALA A 50 -8.84 -0.66 -1.04
CA ALA A 50 -10.06 -0.79 -1.84
C ALA A 50 -9.75 -1.08 -3.31
N GLY A 51 -8.71 -0.44 -3.84
CA GLY A 51 -8.23 -0.61 -5.20
C GLY A 51 -7.67 -1.99 -5.45
N ILE A 52 -6.82 -2.49 -4.54
CA ILE A 52 -6.27 -3.84 -4.66
C ILE A 52 -7.39 -4.88 -4.53
N LYS A 53 -8.38 -4.69 -3.65
CA LYS A 53 -9.54 -5.60 -3.57
C LYS A 53 -10.34 -5.66 -4.87
N LEU A 54 -10.46 -4.55 -5.60
CA LEU A 54 -11.02 -4.55 -6.95
C LEU A 54 -10.06 -5.22 -7.94
N GLY A 55 -8.78 -4.87 -7.90
CA GLY A 55 -7.70 -5.44 -8.70
C GLY A 55 -7.66 -6.96 -8.67
N ALA A 56 -7.73 -7.53 -7.48
CA ALA A 56 -7.71 -8.97 -7.25
C ALA A 56 -8.90 -9.70 -7.93
N LYS A 57 -10.00 -9.01 -8.28
CA LYS A 57 -11.11 -9.63 -9.02
C LYS A 57 -10.74 -10.06 -10.45
N TRP A 58 -9.63 -9.57 -10.99
CA TRP A 58 -9.06 -10.05 -12.26
C TRP A 58 -8.13 -11.25 -12.07
N THR A 59 -8.04 -11.78 -10.85
CA THR A 59 -7.23 -12.95 -10.48
C THR A 59 -8.10 -13.96 -9.75
N ASP A 60 -7.52 -15.13 -9.43
CA ASP A 60 -8.18 -16.15 -8.61
C ASP A 60 -7.98 -15.92 -7.09
N VAL A 61 -7.24 -14.88 -6.70
CA VAL A 61 -6.96 -14.58 -5.29
C VAL A 61 -8.13 -13.86 -4.63
N ASP A 62 -8.61 -14.42 -3.52
CA ASP A 62 -9.58 -13.76 -2.66
C ASP A 62 -8.89 -12.76 -1.71
N TYR A 63 -8.68 -11.53 -2.18
CA TYR A 63 -8.01 -10.46 -1.41
C TYR A 63 -8.92 -9.76 -0.36
N ARG A 64 -9.97 -10.44 0.14
CA ARG A 64 -10.83 -9.92 1.21
C ARG A 64 -10.13 -9.99 2.57
N ASN A 65 -10.79 -9.54 3.64
CA ASN A 65 -10.16 -9.46 4.97
C ASN A 65 -9.86 -10.86 5.54
N PRO A 66 -8.74 -11.06 6.28
CA PRO A 66 -7.69 -10.08 6.59
C PRO A 66 -6.73 -9.87 5.41
N CYS A 67 -6.10 -8.69 5.30
CA CYS A 67 -5.18 -8.41 4.20
C CYS A 67 -4.16 -7.31 4.55
N VAL A 68 -3.03 -7.32 3.85
CA VAL A 68 -1.92 -6.34 3.98
C VAL A 68 -1.73 -5.63 2.64
N SER A 69 -1.99 -4.33 2.60
CA SER A 69 -1.91 -3.54 1.38
C SER A 69 -0.74 -2.56 1.44
N LEU A 70 0.07 -2.50 0.38
CA LEU A 70 1.19 -1.57 0.21
C LEU A 70 1.05 -0.78 -1.09
N ASP A 71 1.33 0.51 -1.04
CA ASP A 71 1.49 1.37 -2.21
C ASP A 71 2.88 1.98 -2.25
N PHE A 72 3.56 1.70 -3.35
CA PHE A 72 4.88 2.20 -3.68
C PHE A 72 4.75 3.27 -4.78
N GLY A 73 4.03 4.34 -4.44
CA GLY A 73 4.06 5.60 -5.15
C GLY A 73 5.39 6.33 -4.91
N SER A 74 5.36 7.66 -4.88
CA SER A 74 6.52 8.44 -4.42
C SER A 74 6.75 8.22 -2.92
N THR A 75 5.66 8.22 -2.15
CA THR A 75 5.62 7.86 -0.73
C THR A 75 5.24 6.39 -0.56
N LEU A 76 5.61 5.82 0.58
CA LEU A 76 5.06 4.57 1.07
C LEU A 76 3.69 4.87 1.68
N ALA A 77 2.67 4.16 1.26
CA ALA A 77 1.35 4.17 1.89
C ALA A 77 0.83 2.74 2.00
N GLY A 78 -0.25 2.55 2.76
CA GLY A 78 -0.86 1.24 2.91
C GLY A 78 -1.41 1.00 4.31
N ARG A 79 -2.07 -0.14 4.47
CA ARG A 79 -2.63 -0.55 5.76
C ARG A 79 -2.72 -2.06 5.91
N ILE A 80 -2.79 -2.48 7.16
CA ILE A 80 -3.01 -3.85 7.61
C ILE A 80 -4.41 -3.92 8.19
N VAL A 81 -5.19 -4.89 7.74
CA VAL A 81 -6.59 -5.05 8.09
C VAL A 81 -6.80 -6.43 8.71
N ASN A 82 -7.43 -6.47 9.88
CA ASN A 82 -7.68 -7.71 10.62
C ASN A 82 -8.89 -8.51 10.07
N ASP A 83 -9.27 -9.59 10.76
CA ASP A 83 -10.34 -10.50 10.35
C ASP A 83 -11.64 -10.33 11.17
N ASN A 84 -11.81 -9.19 11.85
CA ASN A 84 -13.02 -8.90 12.61
C ASN A 84 -14.26 -8.91 11.69
N GLU A 85 -15.40 -9.28 12.27
CA GLU A 85 -16.68 -9.38 11.57
C GLU A 85 -17.77 -8.57 12.29
N PRO A 86 -18.73 -7.98 11.55
CA PRO A 86 -18.82 -8.00 10.08
C PRO A 86 -17.90 -6.99 9.38
N TYR A 87 -17.29 -6.08 10.14
CA TYR A 87 -16.27 -5.17 9.65
C TYR A 87 -14.91 -5.47 10.27
N ALA A 88 -13.89 -5.39 9.43
CA ALA A 88 -12.52 -5.40 9.90
C ALA A 88 -12.07 -4.00 10.32
N ASN A 89 -11.05 -3.97 11.16
CA ASN A 89 -10.39 -2.75 11.60
C ASN A 89 -9.04 -2.61 10.92
N THR A 90 -8.63 -1.36 10.72
CA THR A 90 -7.23 -1.05 10.44
C THR A 90 -6.43 -1.23 11.72
N VAL A 91 -5.39 -2.08 11.68
CA VAL A 91 -4.53 -2.40 12.85
C VAL A 91 -3.08 -1.97 12.63
N GLY A 92 -2.74 -1.57 11.41
CA GLY A 92 -1.45 -0.95 11.10
C GLY A 92 -1.50 -0.09 9.85
N ASN A 93 -0.64 0.91 9.79
CA ASN A 93 -0.49 1.82 8.65
C ASN A 93 0.97 1.91 8.23
N PHE A 94 1.20 1.86 6.93
CA PHE A 94 2.51 2.08 6.33
C PHE A 94 2.64 3.52 5.84
N LEU A 95 3.80 4.13 6.08
CA LEU A 95 4.04 5.54 5.74
C LEU A 95 5.52 5.83 5.45
N GLY A 96 5.76 6.98 4.83
CA GLY A 96 7.12 7.52 4.62
C GLY A 96 7.55 7.49 3.15
N LEU A 97 8.82 7.15 2.91
CA LEU A 97 9.44 7.20 1.58
C LEU A 97 9.43 5.82 0.91
N ALA A 98 9.04 5.78 -0.37
CA ALA A 98 9.14 4.58 -1.22
C ALA A 98 9.81 4.94 -2.55
N GLY A 99 9.05 5.34 -3.57
CA GLY A 99 9.59 5.66 -4.90
C GLY A 99 10.62 6.78 -4.88
N VAL A 100 10.53 7.74 -3.95
CA VAL A 100 11.55 8.78 -3.77
C VAL A 100 12.94 8.20 -3.46
N VAL A 101 13.02 7.03 -2.80
CA VAL A 101 14.28 6.32 -2.56
C VAL A 101 14.89 5.89 -3.90
N SER A 102 14.09 5.23 -4.76
CA SER A 102 14.51 4.80 -6.09
C SER A 102 14.85 5.98 -6.99
N ASP A 103 14.05 7.05 -6.94
CA ASP A 103 14.27 8.27 -7.71
C ASP A 103 15.60 8.92 -7.32
N SER A 104 15.95 8.97 -6.03
CA SER A 104 17.21 9.54 -5.56
C SER A 104 18.43 8.79 -6.13
N LEU A 105 18.42 7.47 -6.03
CA LEU A 105 19.47 6.61 -6.60
C LEU A 105 19.56 6.79 -8.13
N ALA A 106 18.42 6.82 -8.83
CA ALA A 106 18.39 6.99 -10.28
C ALA A 106 18.93 8.36 -10.73
N ARG A 107 18.63 9.44 -9.99
CA ARG A 107 19.13 10.80 -10.27
C ARG A 107 20.65 10.90 -10.18
N GLY A 108 21.28 10.06 -9.34
CA GLY A 108 22.73 9.94 -9.22
C GLY A 108 23.42 9.63 -10.55
N SER A 109 22.78 8.85 -11.43
CA SER A 109 23.32 8.49 -12.74
C SER A 109 23.59 9.67 -13.68
N GLY A 110 22.97 10.83 -13.43
CA GLY A 110 23.04 11.99 -14.32
C GLY A 110 22.38 11.79 -15.70
N LYS A 111 21.63 10.69 -15.90
CA LYS A 111 20.89 10.40 -17.14
C LYS A 111 19.45 10.91 -17.15
N ILE A 112 18.95 11.32 -15.99
CA ILE A 112 17.62 11.91 -15.80
C ILE A 112 17.76 13.26 -15.10
N ASP A 113 16.67 14.04 -15.07
CA ASP A 113 16.67 15.34 -14.40
C ASP A 113 17.01 15.19 -12.91
N LYS A 114 18.05 15.92 -12.45
CA LYS A 114 18.57 15.78 -11.08
C LYS A 114 17.58 16.19 -9.98
N LYS A 115 16.55 16.99 -10.31
CA LYS A 115 15.61 17.53 -9.33
C LYS A 115 14.26 16.80 -9.37
N ASN A 116 13.76 16.54 -10.57
CA ASN A 116 12.41 16.07 -10.82
C ASN A 116 12.35 14.72 -11.55
N GLY A 117 13.50 14.16 -11.97
CA GLY A 117 13.54 12.90 -12.69
C GLY A 117 13.05 11.73 -11.82
N ALA A 118 12.36 10.78 -12.45
CA ALA A 118 11.92 9.56 -11.80
C ALA A 118 12.76 8.36 -12.26
N ALA A 119 12.88 7.35 -11.41
CA ALA A 119 13.56 6.09 -11.78
C ALA A 119 12.96 5.44 -13.04
N LEU A 120 11.66 5.66 -13.29
CA LEU A 120 11.00 5.18 -14.49
C LEU A 120 11.58 5.80 -15.78
N ASP A 121 12.04 7.05 -15.72
CA ASP A 121 12.60 7.75 -16.88
C ASP A 121 13.96 7.16 -17.30
N LEU A 122 14.61 6.42 -16.40
CA LEU A 122 15.86 5.71 -16.66
C LEU A 122 15.63 4.29 -17.21
N TYR A 123 14.44 3.73 -17.05
CA TYR A 123 14.20 2.32 -17.30
C TYR A 123 14.30 1.96 -18.78
N ASN A 124 15.12 0.93 -19.06
CA ASN A 124 15.21 0.30 -20.37
C ASN A 124 15.35 -1.21 -20.19
N GLU A 125 14.42 -1.98 -20.76
CA GLU A 125 14.38 -3.44 -20.63
C GLU A 125 15.67 -4.12 -21.11
N LYS A 126 16.30 -3.62 -22.19
CA LYS A 126 17.54 -4.19 -22.73
C LYS A 126 18.71 -4.04 -21.79
N ASP A 127 18.75 -2.93 -21.06
CA ASP A 127 19.84 -2.64 -20.14
C ASP A 127 19.61 -3.31 -18.79
N ALA A 128 18.38 -3.33 -18.28
CA ALA A 128 18.00 -4.06 -17.07
C ALA A 128 18.39 -5.55 -17.14
N LYS A 129 18.25 -6.18 -18.31
CA LYS A 129 18.64 -7.59 -18.53
C LYS A 129 20.16 -7.84 -18.46
N LYS A 130 20.98 -6.81 -18.62
CA LYS A 130 22.45 -6.91 -18.61
C LYS A 130 23.06 -6.65 -17.23
N GLY A 131 22.27 -6.22 -16.25
CA GLY A 131 22.77 -5.90 -14.92
C GLY A 131 23.37 -7.10 -14.19
N ASP A 132 24.46 -6.86 -13.47
CA ASP A 132 25.05 -7.86 -12.57
C ASP A 132 24.20 -7.97 -11.30
N LYS A 133 23.45 -9.08 -11.19
CA LYS A 133 22.52 -9.30 -10.07
C LYS A 133 23.22 -9.38 -8.71
N LYS A 134 24.43 -9.92 -8.64
CA LYS A 134 25.15 -10.08 -7.36
C LYS A 134 25.64 -8.74 -6.85
N LYS A 135 26.19 -7.92 -7.76
CA LYS A 135 26.57 -6.55 -7.43
C LYS A 135 25.36 -5.69 -7.09
N ALA A 136 24.27 -5.82 -7.85
CA ALA A 136 23.03 -5.09 -7.58
C ALA A 136 22.47 -5.37 -6.18
N GLU A 137 22.50 -6.62 -5.73
CA GLU A 137 22.10 -6.99 -4.37
C GLU A 137 23.03 -6.38 -3.31
N ALA A 138 24.35 -6.44 -3.52
CA ALA A 138 25.32 -5.81 -2.61
C ALA A 138 25.14 -4.28 -2.54
N ASN A 139 24.95 -3.62 -3.68
CA ASN A 139 24.68 -2.18 -3.77
C ASN A 139 23.38 -1.82 -3.07
N ALA A 140 22.35 -2.67 -3.17
CA ALA A 140 21.09 -2.46 -2.46
C ALA A 140 21.30 -2.53 -0.94
N LEU A 141 22.08 -3.50 -0.45
CA LEU A 141 22.42 -3.57 0.97
C LEU A 141 23.18 -2.34 1.46
N GLU A 142 24.08 -1.78 0.64
CA GLU A 142 24.78 -0.54 0.95
C GLU A 142 23.81 0.65 1.06
N ALA A 143 22.91 0.82 0.07
CA ALA A 143 21.88 1.85 0.11
C ALA A 143 20.98 1.71 1.35
N HIS A 144 20.65 0.48 1.74
CA HIS A 144 19.82 0.19 2.90
C HIS A 144 20.45 0.55 4.25
N LYS A 145 21.75 0.85 4.32
CA LYS A 145 22.39 1.44 5.51
C LYS A 145 21.92 2.86 5.79
N LEU A 146 21.45 3.59 4.77
CA LEU A 146 20.88 4.93 4.90
C LEU A 146 19.36 4.91 5.13
N ILE A 147 18.72 3.76 4.88
CA ILE A 147 17.27 3.59 4.96
C ILE A 147 16.88 3.09 6.34
N ASN A 148 16.13 3.90 7.06
CA ASN A 148 15.56 3.59 8.37
C ASN A 148 14.14 3.03 8.21
N ILE A 149 13.93 1.78 8.62
CA ILE A 149 12.60 1.14 8.62
C ILE A 149 12.35 0.61 10.03
N GLN A 150 11.28 1.09 10.65
CA GLN A 150 10.93 0.77 12.02
C GLN A 150 9.46 1.11 12.32
N LYS A 151 8.99 0.66 13.49
CA LYS A 151 7.80 1.25 14.11
C LYS A 151 8.09 2.73 14.37
N VAL A 152 7.14 3.59 14.02
CA VAL A 152 7.30 5.04 14.19
C VAL A 152 7.43 5.36 15.69
N PRO A 153 8.47 6.12 16.11
CA PRO A 153 8.64 6.51 17.51
C PRO A 153 7.45 7.33 18.04
N MET A 154 7.22 7.32 19.37
CA MET A 154 6.06 7.99 19.96
C MET A 154 6.20 9.52 20.05
N ASP A 155 7.42 10.02 19.95
CA ASP A 155 7.83 11.41 20.21
C ASP A 155 8.09 12.22 18.93
N VAL A 156 7.63 11.73 17.77
CA VAL A 156 7.78 12.42 16.49
C VAL A 156 6.45 12.91 15.93
N ASP A 157 6.49 14.03 15.20
CA ASP A 157 5.37 14.59 14.45
C ASP A 157 5.47 14.32 12.94
N ARG A 158 6.62 13.81 12.49
CA ARG A 158 6.92 13.42 11.10
C ARG A 158 7.83 12.20 11.04
N PHE A 159 7.61 11.37 10.03
CA PHE A 159 8.50 10.24 9.70
C PHE A 159 8.54 10.06 8.18
N GLY A 160 9.73 9.99 7.57
CA GLY A 160 9.84 9.89 6.12
C GLY A 160 9.14 11.05 5.40
N THR A 161 9.19 12.26 5.99
CA THR A 161 8.46 13.48 5.55
C THR A 161 6.93 13.43 5.66
N VAL A 162 6.34 12.34 6.14
CA VAL A 162 4.88 12.23 6.34
C VAL A 162 4.52 12.72 7.74
N PRO A 163 3.58 13.67 7.90
CA PRO A 163 3.04 14.03 9.21
C PRO A 163 2.36 12.85 9.91
N VAL A 164 2.65 12.67 11.20
CA VAL A 164 2.16 11.57 12.03
C VAL A 164 1.72 12.06 13.40
N ASN A 165 0.82 11.32 14.02
CA ASN A 165 0.45 11.44 15.42
C ASN A 165 0.45 10.04 16.06
N PRO A 166 1.64 9.54 16.46
CA PRO A 166 1.81 8.19 16.98
C PRO A 166 0.97 7.92 18.25
N VAL A 167 0.79 8.94 19.10
CA VAL A 167 -0.04 8.85 20.31
C VAL A 167 -1.52 8.61 19.96
N ALA A 168 -2.04 9.33 18.97
CA ALA A 168 -3.42 9.08 18.50
C ALA A 168 -3.55 7.73 17.81
N ALA A 169 -2.54 7.30 17.05
CA ALA A 169 -2.53 5.99 16.40
C ALA A 169 -2.59 4.85 17.42
N ASP A 170 -1.76 4.90 18.46
CA ASP A 170 -1.74 3.91 19.53
C ASP A 170 -3.07 3.86 20.30
N ALA A 171 -3.64 5.04 20.61
CA ALA A 171 -4.96 5.14 21.23
C ALA A 171 -6.09 4.56 20.35
N ALA A 172 -5.95 4.63 19.02
CA ALA A 172 -6.86 4.03 18.04
C ALA A 172 -6.55 2.54 17.77
N GLY A 173 -5.55 1.94 18.43
CA GLY A 173 -5.14 0.55 18.20
C GLY A 173 -4.44 0.31 16.86
N THR A 174 -3.85 1.35 16.26
CA THR A 174 -3.16 1.29 14.97
C THR A 174 -1.65 1.40 15.15
N THR A 175 -0.90 0.41 14.64
CA THR A 175 0.57 0.48 14.62
C THR A 175 1.08 1.23 13.40
N LEU A 176 1.85 2.30 13.60
CA LEU A 176 2.50 3.02 12.52
C LEU A 176 3.87 2.41 12.18
N ILE A 177 4.08 2.07 10.91
CA ILE A 177 5.32 1.48 10.38
C ILE A 177 5.86 2.38 9.28
N GLY A 178 7.06 2.91 9.49
CA GLY A 178 7.64 3.95 8.65
C GLY A 178 8.84 3.48 7.84
N CYS A 179 9.03 4.08 6.67
CA CYS A 179 10.27 4.05 5.90
C CYS A 179 10.83 5.48 5.73
N ASP A 180 12.08 5.71 6.12
CA ASP A 180 12.76 7.00 6.05
C ASP A 180 14.17 6.83 5.50
N VAL A 181 14.76 7.92 5.02
CA VAL A 181 16.15 7.98 4.58
C VAL A 181 16.84 9.01 5.48
N GLY A 182 17.58 8.53 6.48
CA GLY A 182 18.08 9.36 7.56
C GLY A 182 16.96 9.82 8.51
N PHE A 183 16.84 11.14 8.69
CA PHE A 183 15.81 11.81 9.48
C PHE A 183 14.99 12.75 8.59
N ASN A 184 13.77 12.33 8.27
CA ASN A 184 12.86 13.02 7.35
C ASN A 184 13.48 13.32 5.98
N GLY A 185 14.17 12.33 5.41
CA GLY A 185 14.75 12.41 4.07
C GLY A 185 16.02 13.25 3.95
N ASP A 186 16.63 13.69 5.06
CA ASP A 186 17.86 14.49 5.04
C ASP A 186 19.05 13.80 4.36
N LYS A 187 19.05 12.46 4.32
CA LYS A 187 20.06 11.63 3.64
C LYS A 187 19.73 11.25 2.21
N LEU A 188 18.67 11.81 1.61
CA LEU A 188 18.40 11.63 0.18
C LEU A 188 19.58 12.06 -0.71
N PRO A 189 20.32 13.15 -0.44
CA PRO A 189 21.53 13.50 -1.19
C PRO A 189 22.63 12.42 -1.11
N GLU A 190 22.84 11.81 0.07
CA GLU A 190 23.79 10.70 0.24
C GLU A 190 23.37 9.48 -0.60
N LEU A 191 22.08 9.16 -0.66
CA LEU A 191 21.57 8.11 -1.58
C LEU A 191 21.81 8.46 -3.04
N MET A 192 21.69 9.73 -3.44
CA MET A 192 21.96 10.16 -4.80
C MET A 192 23.45 9.99 -5.15
N GLU A 193 24.35 10.30 -4.20
CA GLU A 193 25.79 10.06 -4.35
C GLU A 193 26.12 8.57 -4.50
N LEU A 194 25.48 7.69 -3.70
CA LEU A 194 25.59 6.24 -3.89
C LEU A 194 25.08 5.81 -5.27
N GLY A 195 23.97 6.38 -5.74
CA GLY A 195 23.45 6.13 -7.08
C GLY A 195 24.45 6.49 -8.19
N ALA A 196 25.19 7.58 -8.03
CA ALA A 196 26.26 7.97 -8.93
C ALA A 196 27.41 6.96 -8.91
N GLN A 197 27.86 6.55 -7.71
CA GLN A 197 28.91 5.55 -7.54
C GLN A 197 28.54 4.21 -8.21
N PHE A 198 27.34 3.68 -7.93
CA PHE A 198 26.88 2.43 -8.54
C PHE A 198 26.79 2.52 -10.07
N TYR A 199 26.34 3.67 -10.58
CA TYR A 199 26.28 3.89 -12.03
C TYR A 199 27.67 3.95 -12.66
N ASP A 200 28.62 4.67 -12.06
CA ASP A 200 29.96 4.85 -12.59
C ASP A 200 30.76 3.53 -12.56
N GLU A 201 30.58 2.71 -11.52
CA GLU A 201 31.29 1.44 -11.34
C GLU A 201 30.66 0.28 -12.14
N ASP A 202 29.34 0.19 -12.16
CA ASP A 202 28.63 -1.01 -12.62
C ASP A 202 27.70 -0.78 -13.82
N GLY A 203 27.50 0.48 -14.20
CA GLY A 203 26.65 0.88 -15.33
C GLY A 203 25.15 0.84 -15.05
N VAL A 204 24.38 1.39 -16.00
CA VAL A 204 22.92 1.56 -15.89
C VAL A 204 22.16 0.26 -15.66
N GLY A 205 22.57 -0.84 -16.29
CA GLY A 205 21.88 -2.13 -16.15
C GLY A 205 21.94 -2.66 -14.73
N THR A 206 23.10 -2.57 -14.09
CA THR A 206 23.29 -2.97 -12.69
C THR A 206 22.56 -2.01 -11.75
N LEU A 207 22.62 -0.69 -12.00
CA LEU A 207 21.86 0.29 -11.22
C LEU A 207 20.34 -0.01 -11.26
N LEU A 208 19.77 -0.28 -12.43
CA LEU A 208 18.34 -0.63 -12.54
C LEU A 208 18.00 -1.87 -11.72
N SER A 209 18.86 -2.90 -11.75
CA SER A 209 18.69 -4.09 -10.91
C SER A 209 18.87 -3.76 -9.42
N THR A 210 19.73 -2.81 -9.05
CA THR A 210 19.88 -2.32 -7.67
C THR A 210 18.57 -1.72 -7.18
N LEU A 211 17.90 -0.91 -8.02
CA LEU A 211 16.59 -0.33 -7.67
C LEU A 211 15.54 -1.41 -7.39
N ASP A 212 15.56 -2.51 -8.16
CA ASP A 212 14.66 -3.64 -7.94
C ASP A 212 14.88 -4.29 -6.56
N TYR A 213 16.15 -4.52 -6.18
CA TYR A 213 16.49 -5.07 -4.86
C TYR A 213 16.22 -4.09 -3.72
N VAL A 214 16.47 -2.78 -3.90
CA VAL A 214 16.15 -1.77 -2.87
C VAL A 214 14.66 -1.77 -2.58
N SER A 215 13.79 -1.68 -3.60
CA SER A 215 12.33 -1.72 -3.36
C SER A 215 11.89 -3.03 -2.69
N THR A 216 12.45 -4.16 -3.12
CA THR A 216 12.16 -5.48 -2.52
C THR A 216 12.57 -5.53 -1.04
N ASN A 217 13.74 -4.98 -0.72
CA ASN A 217 14.26 -4.91 0.65
C ASN A 217 13.45 -3.93 1.52
N ILE A 218 12.87 -2.87 0.94
CA ILE A 218 11.91 -2.02 1.67
C ILE A 218 10.66 -2.84 2.01
N VAL A 219 10.05 -3.52 1.02
CA VAL A 219 8.85 -4.35 1.23
C VAL A 219 9.08 -5.38 2.34
N THR A 220 10.15 -6.16 2.25
CA THR A 220 10.46 -7.21 3.22
C THR A 220 10.69 -6.64 4.62
N ARG A 221 11.48 -5.56 4.75
CA ARG A 221 11.76 -4.93 6.05
C ARG A 221 10.52 -4.32 6.70
N VAL A 222 9.61 -3.68 5.94
CA VAL A 222 8.38 -3.14 6.54
C VAL A 222 7.43 -4.26 6.98
N LEU A 223 7.39 -5.37 6.23
CA LEU A 223 6.62 -6.55 6.62
C LEU A 223 7.22 -7.24 7.85
N ASP A 224 8.55 -7.33 7.95
CA ASP A 224 9.22 -7.90 9.13
C ASP A 224 8.91 -7.12 10.40
N VAL A 225 8.87 -5.79 10.32
CA VAL A 225 8.38 -4.96 11.43
C VAL A 225 6.93 -5.28 11.75
N ALA A 226 6.05 -5.38 10.75
CA ALA A 226 4.64 -5.70 10.94
C ALA A 226 4.41 -7.08 11.60
N PHE A 227 5.18 -8.10 11.20
CA PHE A 227 5.15 -9.40 11.86
C PHE A 227 5.67 -9.34 13.30
N LYS A 228 6.78 -8.61 13.54
CA LYS A 228 7.34 -8.43 14.88
C LYS A 228 6.35 -7.73 15.83
N GLU A 229 5.59 -6.76 15.32
CA GLU A 229 4.55 -6.06 16.07
C GLU A 229 3.24 -6.87 16.19
N ASN A 230 3.18 -8.09 15.61
CA ASN A 230 2.03 -9.00 15.66
C ASN A 230 0.73 -8.39 15.11
N VAL A 231 0.82 -7.51 14.11
CA VAL A 231 -0.36 -6.85 13.51
C VAL A 231 -0.87 -7.56 12.24
N ILE A 232 -0.11 -8.51 11.69
CA ILE A 232 -0.54 -9.33 10.54
C ILE A 232 -1.24 -10.60 11.05
N VAL A 233 -2.51 -10.76 10.70
CA VAL A 233 -3.29 -11.95 11.03
C VAL A 233 -2.85 -13.13 10.13
N PRO A 234 -2.64 -14.34 10.67
CA PRO A 234 -2.36 -15.52 9.86
C PRO A 234 -3.40 -15.75 8.75
N GLY A 235 -2.94 -16.09 7.55
CA GLY A 235 -3.81 -16.23 6.37
C GLY A 235 -4.16 -14.90 5.68
N SER A 236 -3.60 -13.77 6.13
CA SER A 236 -3.70 -12.51 5.37
C SER A 236 -3.15 -12.67 3.96
N ALA A 237 -3.81 -12.06 2.97
CA ALA A 237 -3.23 -11.90 1.63
C ALA A 237 -2.41 -10.60 1.55
N LEU A 238 -1.32 -10.61 0.77
CA LEU A 238 -0.49 -9.43 0.51
C LEU A 238 -0.84 -8.80 -0.84
N GLY A 239 -0.98 -7.49 -0.86
CA GLY A 239 -1.31 -6.73 -2.06
C GLY A 239 -0.39 -5.55 -2.23
N ILE A 240 0.11 -5.36 -3.46
CA ILE A 240 1.08 -4.31 -3.76
C ILE A 240 0.63 -3.55 -5.01
N THR A 241 0.64 -2.24 -4.91
CA THR A 241 0.43 -1.30 -6.02
C THR A 241 1.56 -0.26 -6.02
N GLY A 242 1.54 0.60 -7.02
CA GLY A 242 2.48 1.71 -7.14
C GLY A 242 3.70 1.33 -7.96
N ARG A 243 4.08 2.23 -8.86
CA ARG A 243 5.08 1.97 -9.90
C ARG A 243 6.43 1.54 -9.31
N ALA A 244 6.83 2.09 -8.15
CA ALA A 244 8.10 1.74 -7.53
C ALA A 244 8.10 0.35 -6.87
N GLY A 245 6.94 -0.31 -6.75
CA GLY A 245 6.80 -1.66 -6.21
C GLY A 245 6.44 -2.73 -7.25
N ILE A 246 5.84 -2.35 -8.39
CA ILE A 246 5.29 -3.31 -9.36
C ILE A 246 5.99 -3.34 -10.73
N THR A 247 7.02 -2.52 -10.94
CA THR A 247 7.75 -2.46 -12.23
C THR A 247 9.13 -3.12 -12.15
N GLY A 248 9.70 -3.50 -13.31
CA GLY A 248 10.98 -4.20 -13.37
C GLY A 248 10.84 -5.63 -12.86
N ARG A 249 11.88 -6.16 -12.19
CA ARG A 249 11.84 -7.52 -11.60
C ARG A 249 11.30 -7.53 -10.18
N LYS A 250 10.80 -6.41 -9.67
CA LYS A 250 10.30 -6.28 -8.28
C LYS A 250 9.20 -7.29 -7.97
N PRO A 251 8.16 -7.50 -8.82
CA PRO A 251 7.15 -8.51 -8.50
C PRO A 251 7.73 -9.91 -8.30
N GLU A 252 8.66 -10.34 -9.16
CA GLU A 252 9.33 -11.64 -9.04
C GLU A 252 10.14 -11.75 -7.73
N LEU A 253 10.96 -10.74 -7.43
CA LEU A 253 11.83 -10.71 -6.25
C LEU A 253 11.02 -10.64 -4.95
N ILE A 254 9.93 -9.86 -4.95
CA ILE A 254 9.03 -9.75 -3.80
C ILE A 254 8.32 -11.09 -3.57
N LEU A 255 7.80 -11.73 -4.61
CA LEU A 255 7.17 -13.06 -4.49
C LEU A 255 8.14 -14.07 -3.86
N GLU A 256 9.38 -14.14 -4.34
CA GLU A 256 10.40 -15.02 -3.79
C GLU A 256 10.70 -14.70 -2.32
N ALA A 257 10.75 -13.42 -1.95
CA ALA A 257 11.12 -12.99 -0.61
C ALA A 257 10.01 -13.13 0.45
N VAL A 258 8.75 -13.31 0.03
CA VAL A 258 7.60 -13.39 0.95
C VAL A 258 6.82 -14.70 0.87
N GLN A 259 7.25 -15.65 0.04
CA GLN A 259 6.57 -16.93 -0.20
C GLN A 259 6.38 -17.80 1.06
N ASP A 260 7.23 -17.63 2.08
CA ASP A 260 7.15 -18.33 3.36
C ASP A 260 6.17 -17.66 4.34
N LYS A 261 5.76 -16.42 4.06
CA LYS A 261 4.92 -15.58 4.92
C LYS A 261 3.49 -15.41 4.38
N PHE A 262 3.33 -15.45 3.06
CA PHE A 262 2.06 -15.23 2.39
C PHE A 262 1.80 -16.30 1.33
N GLU A 263 0.66 -16.98 1.44
CA GLU A 263 0.19 -17.91 0.40
C GLU A 263 -0.30 -17.15 -0.84
N ASN A 264 -0.96 -16.01 -0.61
CA ASN A 264 -1.59 -15.21 -1.66
C ASN A 264 -0.95 -13.82 -1.74
N VAL A 265 -0.40 -13.50 -2.91
CA VAL A 265 0.19 -12.20 -3.23
C VAL A 265 -0.40 -11.68 -4.53
N VAL A 266 -0.84 -10.43 -4.56
CA VAL A 266 -1.37 -9.77 -5.76
C VAL A 266 -0.64 -8.46 -6.05
N PHE A 267 -0.35 -8.23 -7.32
CA PHE A 267 0.17 -6.97 -7.82
C PHE A 267 -0.91 -6.30 -8.66
N VAL A 268 -1.20 -5.04 -8.37
CA VAL A 268 -2.29 -4.30 -9.00
C VAL A 268 -1.75 -2.98 -9.54
N GLU A 269 -2.01 -2.71 -10.81
CA GLU A 269 -1.78 -1.41 -11.41
C GLU A 269 -2.87 -0.41 -10.99
N ASP A 270 -2.50 0.85 -10.80
CA ASP A 270 -3.42 1.95 -10.52
C ASP A 270 -4.37 1.76 -9.32
N GLY A 271 -3.87 1.15 -8.24
CA GLY A 271 -4.65 0.88 -7.02
C GLY A 271 -5.39 2.11 -6.47
N LEU A 272 -4.79 3.30 -6.47
CA LEU A 272 -5.47 4.52 -6.01
C LEU A 272 -6.67 4.93 -6.88
N ALA A 273 -6.56 4.82 -8.20
CA ALA A 273 -7.65 5.15 -9.11
C ALA A 273 -8.80 4.14 -8.98
N LEU A 274 -8.47 2.85 -8.91
CA LEU A 274 -9.42 1.77 -8.64
C LEU A 274 -10.11 1.96 -7.28
N GLY A 275 -9.33 2.33 -6.26
CA GLY A 275 -9.80 2.62 -4.91
C GLY A 275 -10.81 3.76 -4.88
N SER A 276 -10.52 4.85 -5.60
CA SER A 276 -11.42 5.99 -5.72
C SER A 276 -12.76 5.60 -6.36
N ALA A 277 -12.74 4.76 -7.39
CA ALA A 277 -13.96 4.24 -8.01
C ALA A 277 -14.77 3.36 -7.04
N ILE A 278 -14.10 2.54 -6.22
CA ILE A 278 -14.75 1.73 -5.19
C ILE A 278 -15.30 2.57 -4.05
N MET A 279 -14.57 3.57 -3.58
CA MET A 279 -15.05 4.51 -2.56
C MET A 279 -16.37 5.16 -3.01
N ALA A 280 -16.42 5.66 -4.24
CA ALA A 280 -17.64 6.22 -4.82
C ALA A 280 -18.79 5.21 -4.84
N ARG A 281 -18.50 3.91 -5.09
CA ARG A 281 -19.51 2.85 -5.00
C ARG A 281 -19.97 2.60 -3.56
N CYS A 282 -19.06 2.57 -2.59
CA CYS A 282 -19.38 2.38 -1.17
C CYS A 282 -20.26 3.51 -0.64
N MET A 283 -19.93 4.77 -0.95
CA MET A 283 -20.71 5.96 -0.55
C MET A 283 -22.14 5.96 -1.09
N ASN A 284 -22.38 5.26 -2.21
CA ASN A 284 -23.68 5.15 -2.86
C ASN A 284 -24.33 3.77 -2.65
N SER A 285 -23.83 2.97 -1.70
CA SER A 285 -24.30 1.62 -1.39
C SER A 285 -24.42 0.71 -2.63
N MET A 286 -23.51 0.84 -3.61
CA MET A 286 -23.50 0.08 -4.87
C MET A 286 -22.62 -1.19 -4.75
N GLY A 287 -23.20 -2.26 -4.19
CA GLY A 287 -22.53 -3.55 -3.99
C GLY A 287 -22.89 -4.62 -5.01
N THR A 288 -22.06 -5.67 -5.10
CA THR A 288 -22.30 -6.88 -5.91
C THR A 288 -22.39 -8.11 -5.00
N PRO A 289 -23.57 -8.45 -4.43
CA PRO A 289 -23.67 -9.50 -3.40
C PRO A 289 -23.19 -10.88 -3.84
N LYS A 290 -23.33 -11.21 -5.13
CA LYS A 290 -22.87 -12.48 -5.70
C LYS A 290 -21.34 -12.58 -5.84
N VAL A 291 -20.66 -11.44 -5.94
CA VAL A 291 -19.20 -11.34 -6.08
C VAL A 291 -18.73 -10.17 -5.21
N PRO A 292 -18.73 -10.34 -3.88
CA PRO A 292 -18.48 -9.25 -2.95
C PRO A 292 -17.00 -8.84 -2.98
N ILE A 293 -16.74 -7.54 -2.88
CA ILE A 293 -15.39 -6.96 -2.79
C ILE A 293 -14.97 -6.77 -1.32
N GLY A 294 -15.94 -6.52 -0.44
CA GLY A 294 -15.75 -6.55 1.02
C GLY A 294 -16.18 -7.89 1.64
N GLY A 295 -15.91 -8.04 2.92
CA GLY A 295 -16.16 -9.21 3.75
C GLY A 295 -14.86 -9.94 4.07
N LYS A 296 -15.01 -11.17 4.54
CA LYS A 296 -13.93 -12.09 4.89
C LYS A 296 -13.55 -12.99 3.71
N GLN A 297 -12.27 -13.37 3.60
CA GLN A 297 -11.81 -14.38 2.65
C GLN A 297 -12.58 -15.69 2.81
N GLY A 298 -12.95 -16.33 1.69
CA GLY A 298 -13.76 -17.55 1.67
C GLY A 298 -15.19 -17.39 2.21
N GLY A 299 -15.54 -16.22 2.76
CA GLY A 299 -16.81 -15.97 3.43
C GLY A 299 -17.93 -15.53 2.49
N ARG A 300 -19.16 -15.55 3.00
CA ARG A 300 -20.33 -15.00 2.32
C ARG A 300 -20.31 -13.46 2.28
N CYS A 301 -21.19 -12.88 1.47
CA CYS A 301 -21.43 -11.44 1.52
C CYS A 301 -21.97 -11.01 2.90
N ILE A 302 -21.44 -9.90 3.43
CA ILE A 302 -21.81 -9.32 4.74
C ILE A 302 -23.04 -8.42 4.71
N LEU A 303 -23.68 -8.20 3.54
CA LEU A 303 -24.79 -7.25 3.40
C LEU A 303 -25.91 -7.50 4.42
N LYS A 304 -26.27 -8.77 4.65
CA LYS A 304 -27.30 -9.15 5.63
C LYS A 304 -26.91 -8.75 7.06
N ASP A 305 -25.65 -8.94 7.43
CA ASP A 305 -25.16 -8.63 8.78
C ASP A 305 -25.13 -7.11 8.99
N ARG A 306 -24.71 -6.36 7.96
CA ARG A 306 -24.77 -4.90 7.97
C ARG A 306 -26.20 -4.37 8.12
N MET A 307 -27.16 -4.94 7.39
CA MET A 307 -28.58 -4.55 7.48
C MET A 307 -29.16 -4.81 8.88
N LYS A 308 -28.76 -5.91 9.53
CA LYS A 308 -29.14 -6.20 10.91
C LYS A 308 -28.57 -5.19 11.89
N MET A 309 -27.28 -4.82 11.75
CA MET A 309 -26.66 -3.80 12.60
C MET A 309 -27.32 -2.42 12.45
N ALA A 310 -27.70 -2.05 11.22
CA ALA A 310 -28.35 -0.77 10.93
C ALA A 310 -29.84 -0.71 11.31
N GLY A 311 -30.42 -1.81 11.85
CA GLY A 311 -31.86 -1.89 12.14
C GLY A 311 -32.75 -1.77 10.88
N GLY A 312 -32.22 -2.16 9.71
CA GLY A 312 -32.90 -1.99 8.43
C GLY A 312 -34.21 -2.79 8.32
N LYS A 313 -35.13 -2.33 7.47
CA LYS A 313 -36.49 -2.90 7.26
C LYS A 313 -36.57 -4.40 6.91
N PHE A 314 -35.45 -5.06 6.64
CA PHE A 314 -35.38 -6.48 6.25
C PHE A 314 -34.37 -7.30 7.10
N ALA A 315 -34.14 -6.89 8.35
CA ALA A 315 -33.30 -7.62 9.32
C ALA A 315 -33.82 -9.05 9.61
#